data_AF-A0A953U9V4-F1
#
_entry.id   AF-A0A953U9V4-F1
#
_cell.length_a   1.000
_cell.length_b   1.000
_cell.length_c   1.000
_cell.angle_alpha   90.00
_cell.angle_beta   90.00
_cell.angle_gamma   90.00
#
_symmetry.space_group_name_H-M   'P 1'
#
loop_
_entity.id
_entity.type
_entity.pdbx_description
1 polymer ?
#
loop_
_entity_poly.entity_id
_entity_poly.type
_entity_poly.pdbx_seq_one_letter_code
_entity_poly.pdbx_strand_id
1 'polypeptide(L)' 'TSASWLNQVERFFGLLTDKRIRRGTFGSVRELETAIGEYLTHHNQNSKPFAWTADADSILKKIARFCMRTSDSGH' A
#
# COMPACT_ATOMS: atom_id res chain seq x y z
N THR A 1 7.22 -6.39 -12.28
CA THR A 1 7.17 -5.81 -10.92
C THR A 1 6.77 -6.87 -9.92
N SER A 2 7.65 -7.23 -9.00
CA SER A 2 7.51 -8.37 -8.07
C SER A 2 6.71 -8.06 -6.80
N ALA A 3 6.32 -6.81 -6.54
CA ALA A 3 5.61 -6.41 -5.32
C ALA A 3 4.21 -5.85 -5.63
N SER A 4 3.20 -6.72 -5.71
CA SER A 4 1.79 -6.31 -5.93
C SER A 4 1.20 -5.54 -4.75
N TRP A 5 1.64 -5.84 -3.52
CA TRP A 5 1.22 -5.15 -2.30
C TRP A 5 1.77 -3.72 -2.23
N LEU A 6 3.04 -3.51 -2.59
CA LEU A 6 3.66 -2.18 -2.56
C LEU A 6 2.92 -1.21 -3.47
N ASN A 7 2.50 -1.66 -4.67
CA ASN A 7 1.68 -0.86 -5.57
C ASN A 7 0.32 -0.46 -4.97
N GLN A 8 -0.26 -1.26 -4.07
CA GLN A 8 -1.51 -0.87 -3.37
C GLN A 8 -1.25 0.19 -2.30
N VAL A 9 -0.16 0.02 -1.54
CA VAL A 9 0.28 1.00 -0.53
C VAL A 9 0.62 2.34 -1.19
N GLU A 10 1.35 2.32 -2.31
CA GLU A 10 1.67 3.50 -3.12
C GLU A 10 0.40 4.21 -3.62
N ARG A 11 -0.60 3.47 -4.11
CA ARG A 11 -1.89 4.02 -4.54
C ARG A 11 -2.67 4.64 -3.40
N PHE A 12 -2.68 4.00 -2.23
CA PHE A 12 -3.33 4.54 -1.05
C PHE A 12 -2.72 5.88 -0.63
N PHE A 13 -1.40 5.96 -0.52
CA PHE A 13 -0.72 7.20 -0.17
C PHE A 13 -0.93 8.29 -1.23
N GLY A 14 -0.94 7.94 -2.52
CA GLY A 14 -1.30 8.87 -3.59
C GLY A 14 -2.70 9.48 -3.41
N LEU A 15 -3.70 8.68 -3.03
CA LEU A 15 -5.06 9.16 -2.77
C LEU A 15 -5.14 10.06 -1.54
N LEU A 16 -4.46 9.69 -0.44
CA LEU A 16 -4.37 10.54 0.75
C LEU A 16 -3.76 11.91 0.41
N THR A 17 -2.68 11.90 -0.36
CA THR A 17 -2.00 13.13 -0.79
C THR A 17 -2.90 14.02 -1.63
N ASP A 18 -3.58 13.47 -2.64
CA ASP A 18 -4.44 14.26 -3.55
C ASP A 18 -5.71 14.79 -2.86
N LYS A 19 -6.33 13.97 -2.01
CA LYS A 19 -7.64 14.29 -1.42
C LYS A 19 -7.54 15.12 -0.15
N ARG A 20 -6.53 14.89 0.70
CA ARG A 20 -6.44 15.53 2.02
C ARG A 20 -5.25 16.48 2.15
N ILE A 21 -4.06 16.07 1.70
CA ILE A 21 -2.82 16.81 1.99
C ILE A 21 -2.67 18.03 1.06
N ARG A 22 -2.78 17.85 -0.26
CA ARG A 22 -2.59 18.95 -1.24
C ARG A 22 -3.65 20.05 -1.17
N ARG A 23 -4.82 19.74 -0.63
CA ARG A 23 -5.97 20.67 -0.53
C ARG A 23 -6.08 21.32 0.85
N GLY A 24 -5.31 20.85 1.83
CA GLY A 24 -5.30 21.37 3.19
C GLY A 24 -4.17 22.36 3.40
N THR A 25 -4.42 23.39 4.21
CA THR A 25 -3.39 24.22 4.80
C THR A 25 -3.34 23.87 6.28
N PHE A 26 -2.17 23.50 6.79
CA PHE A 26 -2.00 23.07 8.18
C PHE A 26 -1.08 24.06 8.89
N GLY A 27 -1.55 24.66 9.98
CA GLY A 27 -0.78 25.57 10.83
C GLY A 27 0.12 24.86 11.83
N SER A 28 -0.04 23.54 12.00
CA SER A 28 0.82 22.73 12.85
C SER A 28 0.86 21.26 12.41
N VAL A 29 1.90 20.53 12.87
CA VAL A 29 2.00 19.08 12.67
C VAL A 29 0.80 18.34 13.28
N ARG A 30 0.34 18.78 14.46
CA ARG A 30 -0.81 18.17 15.13
C ARG A 30 -2.09 18.27 14.30
N GLU A 31 -2.28 19.39 13.61
CA GLU A 31 -3.41 19.58 12.70
C GLU A 31 -3.33 18.65 11.48
N LEU A 32 -2.13 18.45 10.91
CA LEU A 32 -1.90 17.48 9.85
C LEU A 32 -2.21 16.05 10.32
N GLU A 33 -1.75 15.66 11.51
CA GLU A 33 -2.02 14.34 12.10
C GLU A 33 -3.53 14.10 12.27
N THR A 34 -4.25 15.09 12.82
CA THR A 34 -5.72 15.02 12.93
C THR A 34 -6.37 14.85 11.56
N ALA A 35 -5.96 15.64 10.57
CA ALA A 35 -6.51 15.57 9.22
C ALA A 35 -6.27 14.20 8.54
N ILE A 36 -5.12 13.57 8.78
CA ILE A 36 -4.82 12.21 8.31
C ILE A 36 -5.71 11.19 9.04
N GLY A 37 -5.88 11.31 10.36
CA GLY A 37 -6.72 10.42 11.16
C GLY A 37 -8.21 10.47 10.76
N GLU A 38 -8.72 11.67 10.48
CA GLU A 38 -10.08 11.86 9.93
C GLU A 38 -10.23 11.21 8.56
N TYR A 39 -9.24 11.42 7.67
CA TYR A 39 -9.25 10.79 6.36
C TYR A 39 -9.27 9.27 6.46
N LEU A 40 -8.46 8.68 7.36
CA LEU A 40 -8.44 7.24 7.61
C LEU A 40 -9.79 6.73 8.09
N THR A 41 -10.40 7.41 9.07
CA THR A 41 -11.71 7.04 9.62
C THR A 41 -12.77 7.02 8.52
N HIS A 42 -12.85 8.10 7.73
CA HIS A 42 -13.82 8.20 6.64
C HIS A 42 -13.53 7.21 5.50
N HIS A 43 -12.25 7.00 5.16
CA HIS A 43 -11.86 6.03 4.13
C HIS A 43 -12.21 4.59 4.53
N ASN A 44 -12.06 4.24 5.81
CA ASN A 44 -12.34 2.91 6.32
C ASN A 44 -13.84 2.62 6.47
N GLN A 45 -14.67 3.64 6.75
CA GLN A 45 -16.13 3.50 6.84
C GLN A 45 -16.78 2.98 5.55
N ASN A 46 -16.25 3.40 4.39
CA ASN A 46 -16.68 2.92 3.07
C ASN A 46 -15.58 2.10 2.40
N SER A 47 -14.87 1.28 3.18
CA SER A 47 -13.75 0.49 2.66
C SER A 47 -14.19 -0.31 1.43
N LYS A 48 -13.67 0.09 0.27
CA LYS A 48 -13.67 -0.77 -0.91
C LYS A 48 -12.36 -1.54 -0.80
N PRO A 49 -12.40 -2.84 -0.48
CA PRO A 49 -11.19 -3.63 -0.45
C PRO A 49 -10.51 -3.45 -1.80
N PHE A 50 -9.22 -3.09 -1.78
CA PHE A 50 -8.43 -3.21 -2.99
C PHE A 50 -8.50 -4.68 -3.39
N ALA A 51 -9.06 -4.97 -4.57
CA ALA A 51 -9.13 -6.33 -5.07
C ALA A 51 -7.70 -6.79 -5.33
N TRP A 52 -7.22 -7.70 -4.48
CA TRP A 52 -5.93 -8.33 -4.62
C TRP A 52 -5.89 -9.10 -5.94
N THR A 53 -5.31 -8.49 -6.96
CA THR A 53 -5.24 -9.08 -8.31
C THR A 53 -4.17 -10.17 -8.39
N ALA A 54 -3.27 -10.21 -7.41
CA ALA A 54 -2.28 -11.27 -7.29
C ALA A 54 -2.86 -12.40 -6.44
N ASP A 55 -3.28 -13.46 -7.14
CA ASP A 55 -3.63 -14.73 -6.55
C ASP A 55 -2.54 -15.23 -5.59
N ALA A 56 -2.94 -15.73 -4.41
CA ALA A 56 -2.03 -16.14 -3.36
C ALA A 56 -1.07 -17.24 -3.86
N ASP A 57 -1.56 -18.16 -4.70
CA ASP A 57 -0.72 -19.21 -5.29
C ASP A 57 0.31 -18.63 -6.26
N SER A 58 -0.03 -17.57 -7.00
CA SER A 58 0.92 -16.86 -7.86
C SER A 58 2.06 -16.21 -7.08
N ILE A 59 1.76 -15.67 -5.89
CA ILE A 59 2.75 -15.10 -4.96
C ILE A 59 3.65 -16.21 -4.41
N LEU A 60 3.06 -17.31 -3.90
CA LEU A 60 3.81 -18.45 -3.38
C LEU A 60 4.70 -19.09 -4.45
N LYS A 61 4.21 -19.23 -5.68
CA LYS A 61 5.01 -19.72 -6.83
C LYS A 61 6.17 -18.79 -7.18
N LYS A 62 6.01 -17.47 -7.06
CA LYS A 62 7.13 -16.51 -7.26
C LYS A 62 8.18 -16.67 -6.16
N ILE A 63 7.76 -16.82 -4.90
CA ILE A 63 8.67 -17.05 -3.77
C ILE A 63 9.41 -18.38 -3.96
N ALA A 64 8.70 -19.47 -4.28
CA ALA A 64 9.32 -20.78 -4.51
C ALA A 64 10.36 -20.76 -5.64
N ARG A 65 10.05 -20.11 -6.78
CA ARG A 65 11.02 -19.93 -7.89
C ARG A 65 12.24 -19.12 -7.48
N PHE A 66 12.05 -18.09 -6.66
CA PHE A 66 13.16 -17.29 -6.13
C PHE A 66 14.04 -18.13 -5.21
N CYS A 67 13.45 -18.82 -4.23
CA CYS A 67 14.16 -19.71 -3.31
C CYS A 67 14.95 -20.80 -4.04
N MET A 68 14.36 -21.43 -5.06
CA MET A 68 15.06 -22.43 -5.90
C MET A 68 16.28 -21.85 -6.62
N ARG A 69 16.14 -20.64 -7.19
CA ARG A 69 17.27 -19.97 -7.87
C ARG A 69 18.40 -19.58 -6.91
N THR A 70 18.08 -19.26 -5.66
CA THR A 70 19.07 -18.88 -4.64
C THR A 70 19.65 -20.08 -3.91
N SER A 71 18.96 -21.22 -3.88
CA SER A 71 19.50 -22.46 -3.30
C SER A 71 20.41 -23.22 -4.26
N ASP A 72 20.23 -23.01 -5.57
CA ASP A 72 21.04 -23.61 -6.64
C ASP A 72 22.21 -22.70 -7.10
N SER A 73 22.32 -21.49 -6.53
CA SER A 73 23.52 -20.67 -6.69
C SER A 73 24.64 -21.27 -5.83
N GLY A 74 25.38 -22.20 -6.42
CA GLY A 74 26.51 -22.89 -5.80
C GLY A 74 27.51 -21.91 -5.17
N HIS A 75 27.41 -21.77 -3.86
CA HIS A 75 28.44 -21.30 -2.95
C HIS A 75 28.53 -22.31 -1.81
#